data_AF-A0A6G3LN84-F1
#
_entry.id   AF-A0A6G3LN84-F1
#
_cell.length_a   1.000
_cell.length_b   1.000
_cell.length_c   1.000
_cell.angle_alpha   90.00
_cell.angle_beta   90.00
_cell.angle_gamma   90.00
#
_symmetry.space_group_name_H-M   'P 1'
#
loop_
_entity.id
_entity.type
_entity.pdbx_description
1 polymer ?
#
loop_
_entity_poly.entity_id
_entity_poly.type
_entity_poly.pdbx_seq_one_letter_code
_entity_poly.pdbx_strand_id
1 'polypeptide(L)'
;LKGVIDGQKSRLGIQKKSYGREVHRTEILVQDMYQFVRSWLGKPLIIFEPEGEPVSKVGGELADFIIEKVFREKKELGIMVGAREGIPSGLFRYADFVLDVAPGVVISTDLALTSGLIAIGTAVHDRLLGLDPMEGAEKLVE
;
A
#
# COMPACT_ATOMS: atom_id res chain seq x y z
N LEU A 1 -9.94 -14.03 4.50
CA LEU A 1 -9.20 -15.32 4.46
C LEU A 1 -7.77 -15.21 3.99
N LYS A 2 -7.34 -14.05 3.48
CA LYS A 2 -6.48 -14.06 2.30
C LYS A 2 -5.39 -12.97 2.21
N GLY A 3 -5.02 -12.25 3.29
CA GLY A 3 -3.72 -11.52 3.34
C GLY A 3 -2.49 -12.43 3.19
N VAL A 4 -2.72 -13.66 2.74
CA VAL A 4 -2.67 -14.83 3.60
C VAL A 4 -2.37 -16.02 2.74
N ILE A 5 -3.06 -16.21 1.63
CA ILE A 5 -2.65 -17.33 0.81
C ILE A 5 -1.30 -16.99 0.12
N ASP A 6 -0.85 -15.73 0.09
CA ASP A 6 0.37 -15.34 -0.64
C ASP A 6 1.36 -14.43 0.09
N GLY A 7 1.13 -14.15 1.38
CA GLY A 7 2.26 -14.42 2.26
C GLY A 7 2.76 -15.86 2.02
N GLN A 8 1.83 -16.81 1.86
CA GLN A 8 2.07 -18.25 1.71
C GLN A 8 2.80 -18.65 0.41
N LYS A 9 3.03 -17.72 -0.51
CA LYS A 9 3.90 -17.93 -1.67
C LYS A 9 5.12 -17.01 -1.70
N SER A 10 5.04 -15.80 -1.12
CA SER A 10 6.21 -14.95 -0.77
C SER A 10 7.28 -15.79 -0.06
N ARG A 11 6.78 -16.59 0.87
CA ARG A 11 7.42 -17.65 1.65
C ARG A 11 7.99 -18.80 0.83
N LEU A 12 7.26 -19.25 -0.18
CA LEU A 12 7.57 -20.45 -0.93
C LEU A 12 8.67 -20.20 -1.98
N GLY A 13 8.84 -18.94 -2.40
CA GLY A 13 9.83 -18.53 -3.41
C GLY A 13 11.24 -18.31 -2.88
N ILE A 14 11.40 -17.71 -1.69
CA ILE A 14 12.72 -17.56 -1.06
C ILE A 14 13.33 -18.96 -0.79
N GLN A 15 12.49 -19.91 -0.35
CA GLN A 15 12.79 -21.33 -0.11
C GLN A 15 13.28 -22.11 -1.35
N LYS A 16 12.97 -21.65 -2.57
CA LYS A 16 13.45 -22.25 -3.83
C LYS A 16 14.90 -21.88 -4.15
N LYS A 17 15.32 -20.68 -3.77
CA LYS A 17 16.44 -19.96 -4.44
C LYS A 17 17.61 -19.67 -3.52
N SER A 18 17.43 -19.87 -2.22
CA SER A 18 18.52 -19.90 -1.26
C SER A 18 18.91 -21.34 -0.87
N TYR A 19 18.12 -22.36 -1.22
CA TYR A 19 18.26 -23.77 -0.78
C TYR A 19 18.52 -24.70 -1.98
N GLY A 20 19.29 -25.78 -1.84
CA GLY A 20 19.57 -26.74 -2.92
C GLY A 20 18.49 -27.80 -3.22
N ARG A 21 17.21 -27.57 -2.85
CA ARG A 21 16.08 -28.55 -2.93
C ARG A 21 14.83 -27.98 -3.63
N GLU A 22 13.95 -28.80 -4.23
CA GLU A 22 12.77 -28.41 -5.07
C GLU A 22 11.56 -27.82 -4.29
N VAL A 23 10.68 -27.03 -4.93
CA VAL A 23 9.59 -26.27 -4.25
C VAL A 23 8.38 -25.98 -5.18
N HIS A 24 7.22 -25.53 -4.68
CA HIS A 24 5.93 -25.46 -5.41
C HIS A 24 5.17 -24.13 -5.22
N ARG A 25 3.86 -24.05 -5.56
CA ARG A 25 3.10 -22.80 -5.63
C ARG A 25 1.82 -22.86 -4.80
N THR A 26 1.32 -21.68 -4.49
CA THR A 26 0.07 -21.44 -3.78
C THR A 26 -1.05 -20.91 -4.70
N GLU A 27 -2.34 -21.07 -4.41
CA GLU A 27 -3.44 -20.68 -5.32
C GLU A 27 -4.31 -19.54 -4.79
N ILE A 28 -4.43 -18.44 -5.54
CA ILE A 28 -5.16 -17.22 -5.15
C ILE A 28 -6.17 -16.85 -6.23
N LEU A 29 -7.46 -16.89 -5.89
CA LEU A 29 -8.56 -16.55 -6.79
C LEU A 29 -9.02 -15.10 -6.60
N VAL A 30 -9.60 -14.48 -7.64
CA VAL A 30 -10.22 -13.15 -7.52
C VAL A 30 -11.19 -13.11 -6.33
N GLN A 31 -12.00 -14.17 -6.19
CA GLN A 31 -12.90 -14.34 -5.05
C GLN A 31 -12.21 -14.07 -3.73
N ASP A 32 -11.03 -14.63 -3.46
CA ASP A 32 -10.42 -14.41 -2.16
C ASP A 32 -9.73 -13.06 -1.97
N MET A 33 -9.43 -12.31 -3.05
CA MET A 33 -9.06 -10.88 -2.90
C MET A 33 -10.28 -10.07 -2.42
N TYR A 34 -11.45 -10.33 -3.01
CA TYR A 34 -12.71 -9.78 -2.51
C TYR A 34 -13.00 -10.25 -1.08
N GLN A 35 -12.66 -11.50 -0.71
CA GLN A 35 -12.77 -11.95 0.69
C GLN A 35 -11.80 -11.23 1.64
N PHE A 36 -10.60 -10.84 1.18
CA PHE A 36 -9.66 -10.04 1.97
C PHE A 36 -10.22 -8.64 2.22
N VAL A 37 -10.63 -7.95 1.15
CA VAL A 37 -11.21 -6.62 1.27
C VAL A 37 -12.48 -6.63 2.11
N ARG A 38 -13.33 -7.67 1.97
CA ARG A 38 -14.50 -7.84 2.84
C ARG A 38 -14.14 -7.99 4.31
N SER A 39 -13.02 -8.64 4.65
CA SER A 39 -12.53 -8.72 6.03
C SER A 39 -11.93 -7.41 6.55
N TRP A 40 -11.71 -6.45 5.67
CA TRP A 40 -11.21 -5.10 5.98
C TRP A 40 -12.32 -4.04 6.06
N LEU A 41 -13.59 -4.43 5.92
CA LEU A 41 -14.71 -3.49 6.03
C LEU A 41 -14.71 -2.77 7.39
N GLY A 42 -14.79 -1.43 7.36
CA GLY A 42 -14.74 -0.57 8.54
C GLY A 42 -13.33 -0.30 9.09
N LYS A 43 -12.30 -0.89 8.48
CA LYS A 43 -10.87 -0.66 8.77
C LYS A 43 -10.21 0.10 7.62
N PRO A 44 -9.17 0.91 7.88
CA PRO A 44 -8.49 1.66 6.85
C PRO A 44 -7.78 0.73 5.84
N LEU A 45 -7.92 1.00 4.56
CA LEU A 45 -7.32 0.27 3.44
C LEU A 45 -6.70 1.24 2.43
N ILE A 46 -5.39 1.10 2.23
CA ILE A 46 -4.62 1.83 1.22
C ILE A 46 -4.23 0.87 0.10
N ILE A 47 -4.35 1.32 -1.14
CA ILE A 47 -3.91 0.60 -2.33
C ILE A 47 -2.85 1.42 -3.06
N PHE A 48 -1.73 0.79 -3.42
CA PHE A 48 -0.71 1.40 -4.27
C PHE A 48 -0.88 0.96 -5.73
N GLU A 49 -1.02 1.93 -6.63
CA GLU A 49 -1.22 1.76 -8.09
C GLU A 49 -0.65 2.97 -8.87
N PRO A 50 -0.03 2.80 -10.05
CA PRO A 50 0.58 3.90 -10.83
C PRO A 50 -0.39 4.97 -11.36
N GLU A 51 -1.70 4.71 -11.33
CA GLU A 51 -2.75 5.68 -11.70
C GLU A 51 -3.37 6.35 -10.46
N GLY A 52 -2.86 6.03 -9.26
CA GLY A 52 -3.28 6.62 -8.00
C GLY A 52 -2.85 8.09 -7.86
N GLU A 53 -3.36 8.74 -6.82
CA GLU A 53 -2.96 10.10 -6.48
C GLU A 53 -1.49 10.12 -6.02
N PRO A 54 -0.65 11.05 -6.52
CA PRO A 54 0.73 11.18 -6.05
C PRO A 54 0.76 11.43 -4.54
N VAL A 55 1.54 10.63 -3.79
CA VAL A 55 1.64 10.80 -2.33
C VAL A 55 2.10 12.21 -1.95
N SER A 56 2.94 12.84 -2.78
CA SER A 56 3.37 14.23 -2.60
C SER A 56 2.23 15.25 -2.63
N LYS A 57 1.14 14.96 -3.34
CA LYS A 57 -0.03 15.84 -3.47
C LYS A 57 -1.01 15.66 -2.31
N VAL A 58 -1.16 14.43 -1.82
CA VAL A 58 -2.17 14.07 -0.79
C VAL A 58 -1.58 13.75 0.58
N GLY A 59 -0.28 14.01 0.79
CA GLY A 59 0.47 13.58 1.97
C GLY A 59 -0.11 14.09 3.30
N GLY A 60 -0.57 15.34 3.35
CA GLY A 60 -1.20 15.91 4.55
C GLY A 60 -2.52 15.22 4.92
N GLU A 61 -3.41 15.05 3.94
CA GLU A 61 -4.70 14.34 4.12
C GLU A 61 -4.48 12.88 4.52
N LEU A 62 -3.52 12.21 3.87
CA LEU A 62 -3.12 10.85 4.18
C LEU A 62 -2.60 10.72 5.63
N ALA A 63 -1.75 11.66 6.06
CA ALA A 63 -1.18 11.65 7.39
C ALA A 63 -2.26 11.83 8.47
N ASP A 64 -3.16 12.81 8.28
CA ASP A 64 -4.27 13.06 9.21
C ASP A 64 -5.20 11.85 9.29
N PHE A 65 -5.52 11.24 8.16
CA PHE A 65 -6.31 10.01 8.12
C PHE A 65 -5.65 8.87 8.90
N ILE A 66 -4.34 8.66 8.73
CA ILE A 66 -3.61 7.60 9.44
C ILE A 66 -3.54 7.90 10.94
N ILE A 67 -3.27 9.14 11.34
CA ILE A 67 -3.24 9.57 12.75
C ILE A 67 -4.60 9.28 13.41
N GLU A 68 -5.70 9.62 12.73
CA GLU A 68 -7.03 9.39 13.27
C GLU A 68 -7.38 7.89 13.30
N LYS A 69 -7.33 7.20 12.16
CA LYS A 69 -7.81 5.81 12.06
C LYS A 69 -6.89 4.81 12.72
N VAL A 70 -5.58 4.97 12.58
CA VAL A 70 -4.60 3.98 13.06
C VAL A 70 -4.14 4.34 14.48
N PHE A 71 -3.75 5.58 14.74
CA PHE A 71 -3.16 5.93 16.04
C PHE A 71 -4.19 6.23 17.11
N ARG A 72 -5.28 6.94 16.80
CA ARG A 72 -6.35 7.28 17.77
C ARG A 72 -7.41 6.20 17.89
N GLU A 73 -8.01 5.79 16.78
CA GLU A 73 -9.04 4.74 16.76
C GLU A 73 -8.47 3.31 16.88
N LYS A 74 -7.13 3.15 16.86
CA LYS A 74 -6.43 1.86 17.00
C LYS A 74 -6.85 0.81 15.97
N LYS A 75 -7.21 1.23 14.75
CA LYS A 75 -7.56 0.31 13.66
C LYS A 75 -6.32 -0.21 12.94
N GLU A 76 -6.39 -1.45 12.47
CA GLU A 76 -5.35 -2.05 11.63
C GLU A 76 -5.39 -1.44 10.22
N LEU A 77 -4.23 -1.02 9.73
CA LEU A 77 -4.06 -0.53 8.37
C LEU A 77 -3.84 -1.69 7.39
N GLY A 78 -4.72 -1.79 6.39
CA GLY A 78 -4.52 -2.66 5.25
C GLY A 78 -3.72 -1.93 4.19
N ILE A 79 -2.71 -2.58 3.65
CA ILE A 79 -1.98 -2.10 2.48
C ILE A 79 -2.04 -3.18 1.42
N MET A 80 -2.49 -2.81 0.22
CA MET A 80 -2.38 -3.65 -0.97
C MET A 80 -1.43 -2.99 -1.96
N VAL A 81 -0.54 -3.80 -2.51
CA VAL A 81 0.37 -3.39 -3.58
C VAL A 81 0.11 -4.33 -4.75
N GLY A 82 -0.14 -3.77 -5.93
CA GLY A 82 -0.32 -4.55 -7.14
C GLY A 82 0.89 -5.44 -7.47
N ALA A 83 0.62 -6.63 -8.04
CA ALA A 83 1.67 -7.54 -8.49
C ALA A 83 1.36 -8.08 -9.88
N ARG A 84 2.24 -7.78 -10.85
CA ARG A 84 2.19 -8.19 -12.28
C ARG A 84 0.95 -7.77 -13.08
N GLU A 85 -0.22 -8.26 -12.68
CA GLU A 85 -1.52 -8.09 -13.36
C GLU A 85 -2.36 -6.95 -12.74
N GLY A 86 -1.83 -6.30 -11.69
CA GLY A 86 -2.53 -5.25 -10.95
C GLY A 86 -3.57 -5.77 -9.96
N ILE A 87 -4.37 -4.87 -9.41
CA ILE A 87 -5.45 -5.18 -8.48
C ILE A 87 -6.79 -5.10 -9.23
N PRO A 88 -7.71 -6.07 -9.06
CA PRO A 88 -9.02 -6.00 -9.69
C PRO A 88 -9.72 -4.66 -9.41
N SER A 89 -10.16 -3.96 -10.46
CA SER A 89 -10.66 -2.58 -10.37
C SER A 89 -11.84 -2.39 -9.42
N GLY A 90 -12.71 -3.41 -9.33
CA GLY A 90 -13.82 -3.42 -8.38
C GLY A 90 -13.40 -3.48 -6.90
N LEU A 91 -12.10 -3.60 -6.59
CA LEU A 91 -11.57 -3.50 -5.23
C LEU A 91 -11.23 -2.05 -4.83
N PHE A 92 -10.96 -1.15 -5.78
CA PHE A 92 -10.58 0.25 -5.47
C PHE A 92 -11.68 1.02 -4.74
N ARG A 93 -12.95 0.71 -5.03
CA ARG A 93 -14.12 1.30 -4.33
C ARG A 93 -14.19 1.02 -2.83
N TYR A 94 -13.35 0.11 -2.32
CA TYR A 94 -13.26 -0.20 -0.89
C TYR A 94 -12.00 0.38 -0.25
N ALA A 95 -11.11 1.00 -1.02
CA ALA A 95 -9.92 1.68 -0.51
C ALA A 95 -10.30 3.07 -0.03
N ASP A 96 -9.66 3.51 1.06
CA ASP A 96 -9.72 4.90 1.51
C ASP A 96 -8.79 5.78 0.66
N PHE A 97 -7.65 5.22 0.24
CA PHE A 97 -6.70 5.88 -0.66
C PHE A 97 -6.20 4.92 -1.73
N VAL A 98 -6.07 5.44 -2.95
CA VAL A 98 -5.31 4.84 -4.05
C VAL A 98 -4.15 5.77 -4.35
N LEU A 99 -2.92 5.32 -4.11
CA LEU A 99 -1.73 6.15 -4.06
C LEU A 99 -0.69 5.71 -5.09
N ASP A 100 0.04 6.69 -5.61
CA ASP A 100 1.26 6.47 -6.40
C ASP A 100 2.49 7.08 -5.74
N VAL A 101 3.54 6.27 -5.62
CA VAL A 101 4.86 6.64 -5.12
C VAL A 101 5.82 7.06 -6.23
N ALA A 102 5.50 6.74 -7.49
CA ALA A 102 6.29 7.06 -8.66
C ALA A 102 5.36 7.36 -9.86
N PRO A 103 4.75 8.57 -9.89
CA PRO A 103 3.77 9.01 -10.89
C PRO A 103 4.07 8.55 -12.32
N GLY A 104 3.21 7.67 -12.85
CA GLY A 104 3.29 7.18 -14.24
C GLY A 104 4.41 6.15 -14.50
N VAL A 105 5.03 5.61 -13.45
CA VAL A 105 6.15 4.66 -13.55
C VAL A 105 5.83 3.35 -12.81
N VAL A 106 5.96 2.22 -13.51
CA VAL A 106 5.77 0.88 -12.92
C VAL A 106 7.08 0.39 -12.30
N ILE A 107 7.06 0.11 -10.99
CA ILE A 107 8.20 -0.43 -10.23
C ILE A 107 7.90 -1.83 -9.68
N SER A 108 8.93 -2.56 -9.23
CA SER A 108 8.75 -3.90 -8.67
C SER A 108 7.90 -3.85 -7.39
N THR A 109 7.09 -4.88 -7.13
CA THR A 109 6.22 -4.94 -5.94
C THR A 109 7.00 -4.77 -4.64
N ASP A 110 8.24 -5.29 -4.55
CA ASP A 110 9.10 -5.11 -3.37
C ASP A 110 9.54 -3.65 -3.18
N LEU A 111 9.87 -2.94 -4.27
CA LEU A 111 10.19 -1.51 -4.23
C LEU A 111 8.94 -0.67 -3.93
N ALA A 112 7.80 -0.97 -4.57
CA ALA A 112 6.54 -0.28 -4.31
C ALA A 112 6.10 -0.42 -2.86
N LEU A 113 6.20 -1.62 -2.27
CA LEU A 113 5.91 -1.84 -0.87
C LEU A 113 6.83 -1.02 0.03
N THR A 114 8.14 -1.07 -0.22
CA THR A 114 9.13 -0.36 0.60
C THR A 114 8.97 1.15 0.50
N SER A 115 8.88 1.68 -0.72
CA SER A 115 8.67 3.12 -0.98
C SER A 115 7.33 3.59 -0.45
N GLY A 116 6.26 2.80 -0.57
CA GLY A 116 4.95 3.11 -0.01
C GLY A 116 4.96 3.23 1.50
N LEU A 117 5.65 2.31 2.19
CA LEU A 117 5.83 2.38 3.64
C LEU A 117 6.67 3.58 4.06
N ILE A 118 7.74 3.88 3.33
CA ILE A 118 8.57 5.08 3.58
C ILE A 118 7.73 6.34 3.37
N ALA A 119 7.00 6.46 2.27
CA ALA A 119 6.20 7.64 1.95
C ALA A 119 5.08 7.87 2.99
N ILE A 120 4.39 6.82 3.41
CA ILE A 120 3.43 6.88 4.53
C ILE A 120 4.12 7.33 5.82
N GLY A 121 5.26 6.73 6.15
CA GLY A 121 6.02 7.04 7.36
C GLY A 121 6.49 8.49 7.39
N THR A 122 7.01 8.98 6.26
CA THR A 122 7.43 10.38 6.08
C THR A 122 6.25 11.33 6.20
N ALA A 123 5.12 11.08 5.52
CA ALA A 123 3.94 11.94 5.60
C ALA A 123 3.44 12.08 7.06
N VAL A 124 3.36 10.96 7.79
CA VAL A 124 2.98 10.99 9.21
C VAL A 124 4.03 11.70 10.06
N HIS A 125 5.32 11.44 9.82
CA HIS A 125 6.41 12.07 10.56
C HIS A 125 6.41 13.59 10.39
N ASP A 126 6.34 14.07 9.15
CA ASP A 126 6.33 15.49 8.82
C ASP A 126 5.12 16.18 9.44
N ARG A 127 3.93 15.56 9.33
CA ARG A 127 2.70 16.08 9.95
C ARG A 127 2.80 16.18 11.47
N LEU A 128 3.43 15.21 12.14
CA LEU A 128 3.65 15.24 13.58
C LEU A 128 4.68 16.30 14.02
N LEU A 129 5.63 16.64 13.16
CA LEU A 129 6.60 17.71 13.38
C LEU A 129 6.09 19.10 12.95
N GLY A 130 4.90 19.18 12.37
CA GLY A 130 4.35 20.43 11.83
C GLY A 130 5.07 20.90 10.56
N LEU A 131 5.77 20.00 9.86
CA LEU A 131 6.37 20.25 8.57
C LEU A 131 5.29 19.98 7.51
N ASP A 132 4.82 21.01 6.81
CA ASP A 132 3.85 20.83 5.73
C ASP A 132 4.59 20.64 4.40
N PRO A 133 4.44 19.50 3.71
CA PRO A 133 5.05 19.29 2.38
C PRO A 133 4.64 20.35 1.35
N MET A 134 3.48 20.99 1.54
CA MET A 134 2.95 22.02 0.64
C MET A 134 3.71 23.36 0.75
N GLU A 135 4.35 23.66 1.88
CA GLU A 135 5.13 24.91 2.05
C GLU A 135 6.40 24.94 1.20
N GLY A 136 6.93 23.77 0.80
CA GLY A 136 8.12 23.67 -0.03
C GLY A 136 7.86 23.78 -1.53
N ALA A 137 6.69 23.32 -1.99
CA ALA A 137 6.34 23.33 -3.41
C ALA A 137 5.98 24.73 -3.91
N GLU A 138 5.32 25.55 -3.08
CA GLU A 138 5.03 26.95 -3.42
C GLU A 138 6.30 27.78 -3.62
N LYS A 139 7.38 27.48 -2.88
CA LYS A 139 8.68 28.17 -2.98
C LYS A 139 9.51 27.81 -4.22
N LEU A 140 9.13 26.78 -4.97
CA LEU A 140 9.81 26.39 -6.22
C LEU A 140 9.16 27.01 -7.47
N VAL A 141 8.04 27.73 -7.30
CA VAL A 141 7.30 28.41 -8.37
C VAL A 141 7.54 29.93 -8.36
N GLU A 142 8.31 30.43 -7.39
CA GLU A 142 8.93 31.78 -7.40
C GLU A 142 10.37 31.74 -7.93
#